data_AF-A0A5K0VGN1-F1
#
_entry.id   AF-A0A5K0VGN1-F1
#
_cell.length_a   1.000
_cell.length_b   1.000
_cell.length_c   1.000
_cell.angle_alpha   90.00
_cell.angle_beta   90.00
_cell.angle_gamma   90.00
#
_symmetry.space_group_name_H-M   'P 1'
#
loop_
_entity.id
_entity.type
_entity.pdbx_description
1 polymer ?
#
loop_
_entity_poly.entity_id
_entity_poly.type
_entity_poly.pdbx_seq_one_letter_code
_entity_poly.pdbx_strand_id
1 'polypeptide(L)' 'CGYDQRGSLANLQSAADGILGLGSGKPSIVSQLKDHGIATNVIGHCISPQGKVGYLFFGDDLVPSTKSATWIAMHSHPSG' A
#
# COMPACT_ATOMS: atom_id res chain seq x y z
N CYS A 1 3.73 12.04 -9.14
CA CYS A 1 4.05 10.73 -9.72
C CYS A 1 5.56 10.69 -9.98
N GLY A 2 6.27 9.67 -9.52
CA GLY A 2 7.71 9.50 -9.77
C GLY A 2 7.91 8.59 -10.97
N TYR A 3 8.42 9.14 -12.07
CA TYR A 3 8.67 8.43 -13.33
C TYR A 3 10.09 7.86 -13.39
N ASP A 4 11.05 8.53 -12.76
CA ASP A 4 12.46 8.14 -12.78
C ASP A 4 12.78 7.17 -11.64
N GLN A 5 12.61 5.88 -11.91
CA GLN A 5 13.01 4.83 -11.01
C GLN A 5 14.53 4.61 -11.10
N ARG A 6 15.24 4.72 -9.96
CA ARG A 6 16.67 4.41 -9.86
C ARG A 6 16.87 3.14 -9.01
N GLY A 7 17.82 2.29 -9.37
CA GLY A 7 18.16 1.06 -8.63
C GLY A 7 17.58 -0.22 -9.25
N SER A 8 17.53 -1.32 -8.49
CA SER A 8 17.11 -2.66 -8.97
C SER A 8 15.71 -2.69 -9.61
N LEU A 9 14.81 -1.77 -9.21
CA LEU A 9 13.48 -1.63 -9.83
C LEU A 9 13.53 -1.21 -11.31
N ALA A 10 14.57 -0.49 -11.75
CA ALA A 10 14.73 -0.11 -13.15
C ALA A 10 15.10 -1.30 -14.07
N ASN A 11 15.54 -2.42 -13.47
CA ASN A 11 15.85 -3.66 -14.18
C ASN A 11 14.66 -4.65 -14.22
N LEU A 12 13.49 -4.28 -13.67
CA LEU A 12 12.27 -5.06 -13.89
C LEU A 12 11.91 -4.95 -15.37
N GLN A 13 12.07 -6.06 -16.08
CA GLN A 13 11.78 -6.22 -17.52
C GLN A 13 10.29 -6.08 -17.88
N SER A 14 9.47 -5.54 -16.97
CA SER A 14 8.05 -5.31 -17.08
C SER A 14 7.81 -3.80 -17.06
N ALA A 15 7.26 -3.27 -18.16
CA ALA A 15 6.89 -1.87 -18.29
C ALA A 15 5.89 -1.46 -17.22
N ALA A 16 6.39 -0.90 -16.11
CA ALA A 16 5.58 -0.19 -15.12
C ALA A 16 5.88 1.31 -15.28
N ASP A 17 4.86 2.11 -15.56
CA ASP A 17 5.00 3.55 -15.81
C ASP A 17 5.25 4.38 -14.54
N GLY A 18 5.39 3.73 -13.37
CA GLY A 18 5.66 4.42 -12.12
C GLY A 18 5.65 3.52 -10.89
N ILE A 19 5.75 4.16 -9.72
CA ILE A 19 5.74 3.53 -8.39
C ILE A 19 4.47 3.91 -7.64
N LEU A 20 3.83 2.93 -7.03
CA LEU A 20 2.79 3.16 -6.02
C LEU A 20 3.38 3.04 -4.61
N GLY A 21 3.59 4.17 -3.93
CA GLY A 21 4.06 4.19 -2.55
C GLY A 21 2.93 3.89 -1.55
N LEU A 22 3.13 2.89 -0.68
CA LEU A 22 2.17 2.47 0.37
C LEU A 22 2.50 3.07 1.75
N GLY A 23 3.22 4.19 1.80
CA GLY A 23 3.55 4.87 3.05
C GLY A 23 2.34 5.49 3.74
N SER A 24 2.49 5.87 5.01
CA SER A 24 1.43 6.49 5.83
C SER A 24 1.37 8.02 5.75
N GLY A 25 2.19 8.65 4.91
CA GLY A 25 2.21 10.11 4.76
C GLY A 25 1.00 10.65 3.97
N LYS A 26 0.71 11.95 4.15
CA LYS A 26 -0.34 12.67 3.41
C LYS A 26 -0.33 12.45 1.87
N PRO A 27 0.83 12.41 1.18
CA PRO A 27 0.82 12.19 -0.27
C PRO A 27 0.51 10.73 -0.67
N SER A 28 0.32 9.80 0.27
CA SER A 28 0.00 8.41 -0.07
C SER A 28 -1.37 8.29 -0.74
N ILE A 29 -1.53 7.26 -1.58
CA ILE A 29 -2.77 7.03 -2.32
C ILE A 29 -3.96 6.84 -1.39
N VAL A 30 -3.78 6.08 -0.30
CA VAL A 30 -4.84 5.78 0.65
C VAL A 30 -5.29 7.02 1.43
N SER A 31 -4.37 7.93 1.76
CA SER A 31 -4.71 9.21 2.40
C SER A 31 -5.57 10.07 1.47
N GLN A 32 -5.20 10.17 0.19
CA GLN A 32 -5.96 10.90 -0.83
C GLN A 32 -7.36 10.29 -1.04
N LEU A 33 -7.48 8.96 -1.15
CA LEU A 33 -8.77 8.27 -1.28
C LEU A 33 -9.69 8.55 -0.08
N LYS A 34 -9.12 8.55 1.13
CA LYS A 34 -9.86 8.87 2.36
C LYS A 34 -10.28 10.33 2.41
N ASP A 35 -9.45 11.26 1.97
CA ASP A 35 -9.82 12.68 1.91
C ASP A 35 -10.89 12.98 0.85
N HIS A 36 -11.02 12.12 -0.18
CA HIS A 36 -12.12 12.14 -1.14
C HIS A 36 -13.35 11.33 -0.71
N GLY A 37 -13.33 10.68 0.46
CA GLY A 37 -14.45 9.88 0.96
C GLY A 37 -14.68 8.55 0.22
N ILE A 38 -13.69 8.06 -0.51
CA ILE A 38 -13.80 6.84 -1.34
C ILE A 38 -13.53 5.58 -0.53
N ALA A 39 -12.58 5.62 0.41
CA ALA A 39 -12.20 4.49 1.26
C ALA A 39 -11.72 5.00 2.63
N THR A 40 -11.73 4.16 3.66
CA THR A 40 -11.07 4.49 4.93
C THR A 40 -9.54 4.45 4.77
N ASN A 41 -8.81 5.07 5.72
CA ASN A 41 -7.35 5.14 5.67
C ASN A 41 -6.69 3.81 6.11
N VAL A 42 -6.98 2.74 5.38
CA VAL A 42 -6.54 1.37 5.65
C VAL A 42 -6.06 0.74 4.35
N ILE A 43 -4.93 0.04 4.42
CA ILE A 43 -4.39 -0.78 3.32
C ILE A 43 -4.30 -2.21 3.82
N GLY A 44 -4.74 -3.17 3.01
CA GLY A 44 -4.43 -4.58 3.20
C GLY A 44 -3.85 -5.18 1.93
N HIS A 45 -2.86 -6.06 2.08
CA HIS A 45 -2.25 -6.74 0.95
C HIS A 45 -1.86 -8.17 1.31
N CYS A 46 -1.92 -9.06 0.33
CA CYS A 46 -1.30 -10.38 0.38
C CYS A 46 -0.35 -10.49 -0.79
N ILE A 47 0.94 -10.61 -0.48
CA ILE A 47 1.98 -10.80 -1.48
C ILE A 47 2.12 -12.30 -1.70
N SER A 48 1.89 -12.76 -2.93
CA SER A 48 2.13 -14.15 -3.27
C SER A 48 3.63 -14.38 -3.53
N PRO A 49 4.18 -15.53 -3.13
CA PRO A 49 5.45 -15.98 -3.67
C PRO A 49 5.30 -16.38 -5.15
N GLN A 50 6.36 -16.13 -5.93
CA GLN A 50 6.61 -16.77 -7.24
C GLN A 50 5.55 -16.52 -8.34
N GLY A 51 5.07 -15.28 -8.48
CA GLY A 51 4.27 -14.87 -9.64
C GLY A 51 2.85 -15.43 -9.68
N LYS A 52 2.32 -15.94 -8.55
CA LYS A 52 0.88 -16.19 -8.41
C LYS A 52 0.16 -14.87 -8.10
N VAL A 53 -1.18 -14.93 -8.12
CA VAL A 53 -2.00 -13.74 -7.87
C VAL A 53 -2.02 -13.43 -6.38
N GLY A 54 -1.52 -12.25 -6.02
CA GLY A 54 -1.76 -11.61 -4.73
C GLY A 54 -2.93 -10.64 -4.81
N TYR A 55 -3.19 -9.91 -3.72
CA TYR A 55 -4.18 -8.83 -3.72
C TYR A 55 -3.68 -7.61 -2.96
N LEU A 56 -4.22 -6.46 -3.34
CA LEU A 56 -4.08 -5.17 -2.67
C LEU A 56 -5.48 -4.55 -2.60
N PHE A 57 -5.91 -4.10 -1.43
CA PHE A 57 -7.17 -3.40 -1.24
C PHE A 57 -6.99 -2.14 -0.38
N PHE A 58 -7.92 -1.21 -0.57
CA PHE A 58 -8.04 0.03 0.21
C PHE A 58 -9.37 0.01 0.96
N GLY A 59 -9.37 0.48 2.20
CA GLY A 59 -10.53 0.47 3.07
C GLY A 59 -10.51 -0.68 4.08
N ASP A 60 -11.56 -0.76 4.88
CA ASP A 60 -11.67 -1.60 6.07
C ASP A 60 -12.62 -2.80 5.93
N ASP A 61 -13.33 -2.91 4.81
CA ASP A 61 -14.33 -3.98 4.56
C ASP A 61 -13.73 -5.40 4.63
N LEU A 62 -12.46 -5.54 4.23
CA LEU A 62 -11.74 -6.82 4.21
C LEU A 62 -10.77 -6.99 5.37
N VAL A 63 -10.85 -6.12 6.39
CA VAL A 63 -10.02 -6.23 7.58
C VAL A 63 -10.45 -7.46 8.39
N PRO A 64 -9.53 -8.41 8.65
CA PRO A 64 -9.87 -9.61 9.41
C PRO A 64 -10.22 -9.27 10.85
N SER A 65 -11.13 -10.03 11.45
CA SER A 65 -11.47 -9.86 12.87
C SER A 65 -10.25 -10.13 13.77
N THR A 66 -10.28 -9.63 15.02
CA THR A 66 -9.26 -9.92 16.04
C THR A 66 -9.11 -11.42 16.38
N LYS A 67 -10.09 -12.25 16.00
CA LYS A 67 -10.01 -13.71 16.15
C LYS A 67 -9.22 -14.38 15.01
N SER A 68 -9.05 -13.70 13.88
CA SER A 68 -8.45 -14.23 12.66
C SER A 68 -7.08 -13.62 12.35
N ALA A 69 -6.68 -12.57 13.08
CA ALA A 69 -5.41 -11.88 12.91
C ALA A 69 -4.83 -11.40 14.24
N THR A 70 -3.51 -11.40 14.34
CA THR A 70 -2.76 -10.80 15.45
C THR A 70 -2.40 -9.37 15.08
N TRP A 71 -2.67 -8.42 15.98
CA TRP A 71 -2.50 -6.99 15.73
C TRP A 71 -1.34 -6.40 16.54
N ILE A 72 -0.60 -5.49 15.92
CA ILE A 72 0.43 -4.67 16.58
C ILE A 72 0.24 -3.21 16.19
N ALA A 73 0.63 -2.29 17.09
CA ALA A 73 0.57 -0.86 16.79
C ALA A 73 1.58 -0.51 15.68
N MET A 74 1.10 0.20 14.66
CA MET A 74 2.02 0.77 13.66
C MET A 74 2.76 1.96 14.28
N HIS A 75 4.09 1.90 14.24
CA HIS A 75 4.93 2.99 14.71
C HIS A 75 4.82 4.18 13.73
N SER A 76 4.21 5.28 14.16
CA SER A 76 4.25 6.53 13.38
C SER A 76 5.63 7.15 13.49
N HIS A 77 6.35 7.28 12.37
CA HIS A 77 7.45 8.24 12.32
C HIS A 77 6.81 9.64 12.29
N PRO A 78 7.17 10.55 13.22
CA PRO A 78 6.65 11.91 13.16
C PRO A 78 7.17 12.54 11.87
N SER A 79 6.26 12.79 10.93
CA SER A 79 6.52 13.70 9.82
C SER A 79 6.68 15.08 10.42
N GLY A 80 7.92 15.57 10.49
CA GLY A 80 8.22 16.97 10.79
C GLY A 80 7.59 17.92 9.79
#